data_AF-A0A820R0P3-F1
#
_entry.id   AF-A0A820R0P3-F1
#
_cell.length_a   1.000
_cell.length_b   1.000
_cell.length_c   1.000
_cell.angle_alpha   90.00
_cell.angle_beta   90.00
_cell.angle_gamma   90.00
#
_symmetry.space_group_name_H-M   'P 1'
#
loop_
_entity.id
_entity.type
_entity.pdbx_description
1 polymer ?
#
loop_
_entity_poly.entity_id
_entity_poly.type
_entity_poly.pdbx_seq_one_letter_code
_entity_poly.pdbx_strand_id
1 'polypeptide(L)' 'MNPPEKAAKDTVFISTHKFIGGPGTPGLLIAKKKLFENPVPTGCGGGTVNFVTRTATEYAKDIE' A
#
# COMPACT_ATOMS: atom_id res chain seq x y z
N MET A 1 9.07 -19.35 -8.40
CA MET A 1 9.98 -18.35 -7.81
C MET A 1 10.89 -19.11 -6.86
N ASN A 2 12.15 -19.34 -7.22
CA ASN A 2 13.11 -20.10 -6.41
C ASN A 2 14.23 -19.15 -5.95
N PRO A 3 14.04 -18.47 -4.82
CA PRO A 3 15.07 -17.59 -4.31
C PRO A 3 16.29 -18.39 -3.82
N PRO A 4 17.49 -17.80 -3.83
CA PRO A 4 18.66 -18.35 -3.14
C PRO A 4 18.35 -18.59 -1.64
N GLU A 5 19.01 -19.57 -1.03
CA GLU A 5 18.81 -19.95 0.40
C GLU A 5 18.83 -18.76 1.37
N LYS A 6 19.65 -17.74 1.09
CA LYS A 6 19.81 -16.56 1.96
C LYS A 6 19.03 -15.32 1.51
N ALA A 7 18.14 -15.44 0.54
CA ALA A 7 17.38 -14.29 0.08
C ALA A 7 16.26 -13.95 1.07
N ALA A 8 16.35 -12.76 1.66
CA ALA A 8 15.31 -12.21 2.52
C ALA A 8 14.38 -11.30 1.70
N LYS A 9 13.07 -11.38 1.94
CA LYS A 9 12.10 -10.45 1.35
C LYS A 9 12.36 -9.03 1.85
N ASP A 10 12.35 -8.05 0.96
CA ASP A 10 12.47 -6.63 1.32
C ASP A 10 11.11 -5.98 1.56
N THR A 11 10.10 -6.42 0.82
CA THR A 11 8.73 -5.96 0.92
C THR A 11 7.74 -7.08 0.61
N VAL A 12 6.54 -6.99 1.15
CA VAL A 12 5.41 -7.89 0.92
C VAL A 12 4.14 -7.05 0.81
N PHE A 13 3.36 -7.28 -0.26
CA PHE A 13 2.01 -6.76 -0.39
C PHE A 13 0.99 -7.90 -0.26
N ILE A 14 -0.06 -7.68 0.54
CA ILE A 14 -1.13 -8.64 0.78
C ILE A 14 -2.44 -8.03 0.31
N SER A 15 -3.07 -8.70 -0.64
CA SER A 15 -4.41 -8.38 -1.16
C SER A 15 -5.48 -9.02 -0.28
N THR A 16 -5.76 -8.45 0.88
CA THR A 16 -6.69 -8.97 1.90
C THR A 16 -8.10 -9.27 1.36
N HIS A 17 -8.57 -8.52 0.36
CA HIS A 17 -9.85 -8.77 -0.32
C HIS A 17 -9.91 -10.08 -1.12
N LYS A 18 -8.77 -10.75 -1.36
CA LYS A 18 -8.69 -12.11 -1.93
C LYS A 18 -8.69 -13.20 -0.85
N PHE A 19 -8.76 -12.79 0.41
CA PHE A 19 -8.83 -13.62 1.60
C PHE A 19 -10.05 -13.18 2.43
N ILE A 20 -9.91 -13.08 3.75
CA ILE A 20 -11.00 -12.77 4.67
C ILE A 20 -11.53 -11.34 4.58
N GLY A 21 -10.86 -10.44 3.86
CA GLY A 21 -11.24 -9.03 3.77
C GLY A 21 -12.55 -8.79 3.01
N GLY A 22 -12.98 -9.68 2.11
CA GLY A 22 -14.11 -9.40 1.24
C GLY A 22 -13.87 -8.22 0.26
N PRO A 23 -14.79 -7.98 -0.69
CA PRO A 23 -14.64 -6.92 -1.69
C PRO A 23 -14.48 -5.53 -1.05
N GLY A 24 -13.56 -4.72 -1.59
CA GLY A 24 -13.32 -3.34 -1.13
C GLY A 24 -12.31 -3.21 0.01
N THR A 25 -11.88 -4.30 0.67
CA THR A 25 -10.91 -4.20 1.77
C THR A 25 -9.52 -3.79 1.27
N PRO A 26 -8.87 -2.80 1.94
CA PRO A 26 -7.57 -2.30 1.54
C PRO A 26 -6.47 -3.36 1.70
N GLY A 27 -5.50 -3.31 0.79
CA GLY A 27 -4.32 -4.16 0.88
C GLY A 27 -3.36 -3.74 1.99
N LEU A 28 -2.53 -4.68 2.44
CA LEU A 28 -1.48 -4.44 3.43
C LEU A 28 -0.11 -4.42 2.75
N LEU A 29 0.64 -3.33 2.92
CA LEU A 29 2.05 -3.23 2.51
C LEU A 29 2.94 -3.35 3.75
N ILE A 30 3.86 -4.32 3.75
CA ILE A 30 4.85 -4.54 4.80
C ILE A 30 6.24 -4.40 4.17
N ALA A 31 7.06 -3.46 4.64
CA ALA A 31 8.39 -3.23 4.10
C ALA A 31 9.40 -2.93 5.21
N LYS A 32 10.68 -3.26 4.97
CA LYS A 32 11.76 -2.96 5.93
C LYS A 32 11.94 -1.45 6.09
N LYS A 33 12.08 -0.97 7.33
CA LYS A 33 12.25 0.47 7.64
C LYS A 33 13.37 1.15 6.85
N LYS A 34 14.49 0.44 6.64
CA LYS A 34 15.65 0.95 5.89
C LYS A 34 15.35 1.34 4.43
N LEU A 35 14.21 0.90 3.87
CA LEU A 35 13.80 1.24 2.50
C LEU A 35 13.10 2.61 2.45
N PHE A 36 12.67 3.15 3.59
CA PHE A 36 12.03 4.47 3.68
C PHE A 36 13.08 5.52 4.02
N GLU A 37 13.92 5.85 3.05
CA GLU A 37 15.01 6.83 3.20
C GLU A 37 14.51 8.28 3.08
N ASN A 38 13.42 8.50 2.35
CA ASN A 38 12.81 9.82 2.23
C ASN A 38 11.94 10.15 3.45
N PRO A 39 12.13 11.33 4.08
CA PRO A 39 11.32 11.75 5.22
C PRO A 39 9.87 12.09 4.83
N VAL A 40 9.62 12.44 3.56
CA VAL A 40 8.29 12.74 3.03
C VAL A 40 8.02 11.80 1.85
N PRO A 41 6.87 11.10 1.83
CA PRO A 41 6.52 10.23 0.71
C PRO A 41 6.31 11.04 -0.57
N THR A 42 6.67 10.48 -1.71
CA THR A 42 6.50 11.11 -3.03
C THR A 42 5.02 11.38 -3.37
N GLY A 43 4.09 10.65 -2.74
CA GLY A 43 2.67 10.95 -2.75
C GLY A 43 2.18 11.22 -1.33
N CYS A 44 1.91 12.48 -1.00
CA CYS A 44 1.25 12.89 0.24
C CYS A 44 -0.25 12.60 0.13
N GLY A 45 -0.62 11.32 0.11
CA GLY A 45 -2.02 10.89 0.18
C GLY A 45 -2.38 10.40 1.56
N GLY A 46 -3.56 10.77 2.03
CA GLY A 46 -4.13 10.31 3.30
C GLY A 46 -5.66 10.22 3.19
N GLY A 47 -6.24 9.17 3.74
CA GLY A 47 -7.68 8.90 3.64
C GLY A 47 -8.05 7.91 2.52
N THR A 48 -9.32 7.53 2.48
CA THR A 48 -9.86 6.64 1.44
C THR A 48 -9.94 7.40 0.12
N VAL A 49 -9.28 6.92 -0.93
CA VAL A 49 -9.36 7.53 -2.26
C VAL A 49 -10.68 7.12 -2.91
N ASN A 50 -11.50 8.09 -3.28
CA ASN A 50 -12.72 7.87 -4.06
C ASN A 50 -12.37 7.73 -5.55
N PHE A 51 -11.50 8.60 -6.06
CA PHE A 51 -11.20 8.66 -7.48
C PHE A 51 -9.81 9.24 -7.77
N VAL A 52 -9.16 8.75 -8.83
CA VAL A 52 -7.85 9.23 -9.31
C VAL A 52 -7.91 9.53 -10.81
N THR A 53 -7.40 10.69 -11.18
CA THR A 53 -7.09 11.05 -12.58
C THR A 53 -5.58 11.30 -12.72
N ARG A 54 -5.12 11.59 -13.94
CA ARG A 54 -3.70 11.94 -14.17
C ARG A 54 -3.24 13.19 -13.44
N THR A 55 -4.16 14.07 -13.05
CA THR A 55 -3.85 15.40 -12.48
C THR A 55 -4.46 15.65 -11.11
N ALA A 56 -5.42 14.83 -10.67
CA ALA A 56 -6.12 15.03 -9.41
C ALA A 56 -6.39 13.71 -8.69
N THR A 57 -6.48 13.79 -7.37
CA THR A 57 -6.91 12.71 -6.49
C THR A 57 -8.01 13.24 -5.60
N GLU A 58 -9.15 12.56 -5.59
CA GLU A 58 -10.27 12.85 -4.71
C GLU A 58 -10.27 11.86 -3.54
N TYR A 59 -10.23 12.40 -2.33
CA TYR A 59 -10.31 11.63 -1.09
C TYR A 59 -11.72 11.74 -0.51
N ALA A 60 -12.16 10.69 0.17
CA ALA A 60 -13.37 10.70 0.98
C ALA A 60 -13.28 11.82 2.03
N LYS A 61 -14.34 12.62 2.11
CA LYS A 61 -14.42 13.76 3.03
C LYS A 61 -14.73 13.32 4.46
N ASP A 62 -15.48 12.23 4.60
CA ASP A 62 -15.77 11.60 5.88
C ASP A 62 -14.84 10.40 6.07
N ILE A 63 -14.15 10.41 7.21
CA ILE A 63 -13.40 9.29 7.74
C ILE A 63 -14.40 8.61 8.68
N GLU A 64 -15.05 7.53 8.25
CA GLU A 64 -15.76 6.67 9.20
C GLU A 64 -14.82 6.16 10.30
#